data_AF-A0AAE1WVM9-F1
#
_entry.id   AF-A0AAE1WVM9-F1
#
_cell.length_a   1.000
_cell.length_b   1.000
_cell.length_c   1.000
_cell.angle_alpha   90.00
_cell.angle_beta   90.00
_cell.angle_gamma   90.00
#
_symmetry.space_group_name_H-M   'P 1'
#
loop_
_entity.id
_entity.type
_entity.pdbx_description
1 polymer ?
#
loop_
_entity_poly.entity_id
_entity_poly.type
_entity_poly.pdbx_seq_one_letter_code
_entity_poly.pdbx_strand_id
1 'polypeptide(L)'
;MTGGEKKFSEEVMEAVDERKGSITYKVFEECPSEVYNSFKFILSIESNGEDNHVVTWALEYEKKTESVADRHELMDLCIVLNKEIDRHYSLVRN
;
A
#
# COMPACT_ATOMS: atom_id res chain seq x y z
N MET A 1 16.45 -0.30 -11.67
CA MET A 1 16.74 0.70 -10.62
C MET A 1 17.94 0.20 -9.81
N THR A 2 19.07 0.89 -9.79
CA THR A 2 20.32 0.38 -9.15
C THR A 2 20.96 1.34 -8.14
N GLY A 3 20.19 2.28 -7.57
CA GLY A 3 20.69 3.23 -6.57
C GLY A 3 19.63 3.65 -5.55
N GLY A 4 18.92 2.69 -4.96
CA GLY A 4 17.87 2.97 -3.98
C GLY A 4 18.43 3.21 -2.58
N GLU A 5 18.08 4.34 -1.97
CA GLU A 5 18.24 4.56 -0.53
C GLU A 5 17.26 3.65 0.22
N LYS A 6 17.74 2.95 1.26
CA LYS A 6 16.87 2.15 2.11
C LYS A 6 15.98 3.08 2.93
N LYS A 7 14.67 2.89 2.83
CA LYS A 7 13.67 3.56 3.67
C LYS A 7 12.94 2.53 4.52
N PHE A 8 12.62 2.91 5.75
CA PHE A 8 11.87 2.10 6.69
C PHE A 8 10.60 2.84 7.02
N SER A 9 9.50 2.11 7.16
CA SER A 9 8.21 2.64 7.56
C SER A 9 7.69 1.74 8.67
N GLU A 10 7.04 2.33 9.67
CA GLU A 10 6.36 1.62 10.73
C GLU A 10 4.86 1.84 10.54
N GLU A 11 4.10 0.75 10.51
CA GLU A 11 2.65 0.81 10.33
C GLU A 11 1.91 0.05 11.42
N VAL A 12 0.72 0.55 11.77
CA VAL A 12 -0.26 -0.19 12.57
C VAL A 12 -1.48 -0.49 11.72
N MET A 13 -2.04 -1.69 11.88
CA MET A 13 -3.34 -2.04 11.35
C MET A 13 -4.41 -1.24 12.10
N GLU A 14 -4.93 -0.20 11.46
CA GLU A 14 -5.90 0.73 12.05
C GLU A 14 -7.32 0.18 11.96
N ALA A 15 -7.68 -0.49 10.86
CA ALA A 15 -9.00 -1.07 10.66
C ALA A 15 -8.96 -2.31 9.78
N VAL A 16 -9.91 -3.22 10.03
CA VAL A 16 -10.22 -4.37 9.17
C VAL A 16 -11.71 -4.36 8.90
N ASP A 17 -12.10 -4.32 7.63
CA ASP A 17 -13.47 -4.44 7.16
C ASP A 17 -13.60 -5.74 6.36
N GLU A 18 -13.96 -6.82 7.05
CA GLU A 18 -14.12 -8.15 6.45
C GLU A 18 -15.19 -8.17 5.36
N ARG A 19 -16.24 -7.34 5.48
CA ARG A 19 -17.33 -7.30 4.48
C ARG A 19 -16.84 -6.73 3.15
N LYS A 20 -15.93 -5.76 3.21
CA LYS A 20 -15.30 -5.17 2.03
C LYS A 20 -13.99 -5.86 1.63
N GLY A 21 -13.56 -6.87 2.38
CA GLY A 21 -12.24 -7.49 2.19
C GLY A 21 -11.11 -6.45 2.28
N SER A 22 -11.20 -5.52 3.22
CA SER A 22 -10.31 -4.36 3.28
C SER A 22 -9.55 -4.25 4.61
N ILE A 23 -8.30 -3.79 4.52
CA ILE A 23 -7.42 -3.50 5.66
C ILE A 23 -6.84 -2.10 5.47
N THR A 24 -6.91 -1.28 6.53
CA THR A 24 -6.30 0.05 6.57
C THR A 24 -5.10 0.03 7.50
N TYR A 25 -3.96 0.45 6.99
CA TYR A 25 -2.72 0.64 7.73
C TYR A 25 -2.46 2.13 7.91
N LYS A 26 -2.28 2.57 9.15
CA LYS A 26 -1.81 3.91 9.46
C LYS A 26 -0.30 3.88 9.59
N VAL A 27 0.38 4.79 8.90
CA VAL A 27 1.84 4.93 8.95
C VAL A 27 2.22 5.89 10.07
N PHE A 28 3.19 5.49 10.89
CA PHE A 28 3.74 6.32 11.95
C PHE A 28 4.75 7.34 11.42
N GLU A 29 4.97 8.35 12.24
CA GLU A 29 5.57 9.62 11.85
C GLU A 29 7.00 9.48 11.29
N GLU A 30 7.77 8.47 11.68
CA GLU A 30 9.22 8.44 11.42
C GLU A 30 9.64 8.36 9.93
N CYS A 31 8.74 7.99 9.01
CA CYS A 31 9.02 7.96 7.56
C CYS A 31 8.22 8.99 6.72
N PRO A 32 6.94 9.28 6.99
CA PRO A 32 6.15 10.25 6.23
C PRO A 32 6.12 11.65 6.85
N SER A 33 6.46 11.82 8.14
CA SER A 33 6.17 13.07 8.87
C SER A 33 6.94 14.27 8.35
N GLU A 34 8.03 14.12 7.61
CA GLU A 34 8.72 15.28 7.06
C GLU A 34 7.83 16.07 6.08
N VAL A 35 6.89 15.41 5.41
CA VAL A 35 6.09 16.01 4.32
C VAL A 35 4.58 15.75 4.42
N TYR A 36 4.12 14.82 5.25
CA TYR A 36 2.70 14.51 5.46
C TYR A 36 2.30 14.68 6.93
N ASN A 37 1.08 15.19 7.16
CA ASN A 37 0.44 15.24 8.48
C ASN A 37 -0.16 13.88 8.87
N SER A 38 -0.68 13.17 7.88
CA SER A 38 -1.19 11.81 8.05
C SER A 38 -0.94 11.01 6.78
N PHE A 39 -0.69 9.71 6.92
CA PHE A 39 -0.52 8.82 5.80
C PHE A 39 -1.12 7.44 6.13
N LYS A 40 -1.89 6.90 5.19
CA LYS A 40 -2.51 5.57 5.28
C LYS A 40 -2.37 4.81 3.98
N PHE A 41 -2.17 3.51 4.10
CA PHE A 41 -2.35 2.56 3.02
C PHE A 41 -3.66 1.80 3.25
N ILE A 42 -4.46 1.67 2.21
CA ILE A 42 -5.68 0.86 2.24
C ILE A 42 -5.54 -0.20 1.17
N LEU A 43 -5.66 -1.45 1.59
CA LEU A 43 -5.67 -2.62 0.74
C LEU A 43 -7.07 -3.20 0.75
N SER A 44 -7.72 -3.32 -0.40
CA SER A 44 -8.99 -4.03 -0.53
C SER A 44 -8.95 -5.09 -1.63
N ILE A 45 -9.65 -6.19 -1.40
CA ILE A 45 -9.74 -7.30 -2.34
C ILE A 45 -11.21 -7.53 -2.69
N GLU A 46 -11.53 -7.39 -3.98
CA GLU A 46 -12.84 -7.71 -4.52
C GLU A 46 -12.74 -9.01 -5.32
N SER A 47 -13.63 -9.96 -5.05
CA SER A 47 -13.63 -11.29 -5.68
C SER A 47 -14.91 -11.49 -6.48
N ASN A 48 -14.76 -11.76 -7.77
CA ASN A 48 -15.86 -11.95 -8.73
C ASN A 48 -15.82 -13.37 -9.30
N GLY A 49 -16.13 -14.36 -8.46
CA GLY A 49 -15.99 -15.79 -8.79
C GLY A 49 -14.70 -16.39 -8.22
N GLU A 50 -14.34 -17.59 -8.68
CA GLU A 50 -13.21 -18.36 -8.12
C GLU A 50 -11.82 -17.87 -8.59
N ASP A 51 -11.71 -17.36 -9.82
CA ASP A 51 -10.42 -17.02 -10.44
C ASP A 51 -10.23 -15.53 -10.71
N ASN A 52 -11.18 -14.68 -10.30
CA ASN A 52 -11.14 -13.25 -10.60
C ASN A 52 -11.11 -12.43 -9.33
N HIS A 53 -9.90 -12.08 -8.91
CA HIS A 53 -9.64 -11.24 -7.75
C HIS A 53 -9.00 -9.93 -8.19
N VAL A 54 -9.57 -8.81 -7.75
CA VAL A 54 -9.03 -7.48 -7.98
C VAL A 54 -8.49 -6.95 -6.67
N VAL A 55 -7.19 -6.69 -6.65
CA VAL A 55 -6.51 -6.03 -5.53
C VAL A 55 -6.45 -4.54 -5.81
N THR A 56 -7.02 -3.74 -4.92
CA THR A 56 -6.99 -2.28 -4.99
C THR A 56 -6.14 -1.73 -3.85
N TRP A 57 -5.17 -0.88 -4.21
CA TRP A 57 -4.42 -0.07 -3.26
C TRP A 57 -4.87 1.38 -3.34
N ALA A 58 -5.16 1.97 -2.20
CA ALA A 58 -5.39 3.39 -2.05
C ALA A 58 -4.40 4.01 -1.05
N LEU A 59 -3.94 5.21 -1.38
CA LEU A 59 -3.11 6.04 -0.51
C LEU A 59 -3.97 7.21 -0.04
N GLU A 60 -4.24 7.29 1.26
CA GLU A 60 -4.93 8.43 1.86
C GLU A 60 -3.92 9.22 2.69
N TYR A 61 -3.71 10.49 2.34
CA TYR A 61 -2.72 11.31 3.00
C TYR A 61 -3.10 12.79 3.04
N GLU A 62 -2.57 13.47 4.04
CA GLU A 62 -2.68 14.92 4.20
C GLU A 62 -1.27 15.52 4.04
N LYS A 63 -1.08 16.40 3.05
CA LYS A 63 0.19 17.08 2.82
C LYS A 63 0.41 18.17 3.86
N LYS A 64 1.66 18.34 4.33
CA LYS A 64 2.04 19.46 5.20
C LYS A 64 1.93 20.81 4.51
N THR A 65 2.26 20.83 3.22
CA THR A 65 2.18 22.01 2.36
C THR A 65 1.73 21.59 0.96
N GLU A 66 1.10 22.51 0.22
CA GLU A 66 0.64 22.23 -1.16
C GLU A 66 1.79 21.93 -2.14
N SER A 67 3.02 22.34 -1.80
CA SER A 67 4.22 22.11 -2.61
C SER A 67 4.69 20.65 -2.63
N VAL A 68 4.17 19.80 -1.73
CA VAL A 68 4.53 18.38 -1.69
C VAL A 68 3.90 17.66 -2.89
N ALA A 69 4.73 17.03 -3.70
CA ALA A 69 4.29 16.24 -4.85
C ALA A 69 3.47 15.01 -4.42
N ASP A 70 2.60 14.55 -5.31
CA ASP A 70 1.87 13.28 -5.13
C ASP A 70 2.82 12.08 -5.26
N ARG A 71 2.56 11.03 -4.49
CA ARG A 71 3.45 9.88 -4.35
C ARG A 71 3.14 8.78 -5.36
N HIS A 72 3.19 9.11 -6.65
CA HIS A 72 3.03 8.13 -7.73
C HIS A 72 4.05 6.99 -7.62
N GLU A 73 5.30 7.29 -7.27
CA GLU A 73 6.36 6.29 -7.09
C GLU A 73 6.04 5.25 -5.99
N LEU A 74 5.31 5.66 -4.94
CA LEU A 74 4.91 4.76 -3.87
C LEU A 74 3.76 3.85 -4.31
N MET A 75 2.86 4.35 -5.18
CA MET A 75 1.85 3.52 -5.82
C MET A 75 2.49 2.48 -6.76
N ASP A 76 3.52 2.88 -7.51
CA ASP A 76 4.28 1.93 -8.33
C ASP A 76 4.94 0.83 -7.49
N LEU A 77 5.47 1.18 -6.31
CA LEU A 77 5.98 0.19 -5.36
C LEU A 77 4.89 -0.80 -4.93
N CYS A 78 3.69 -0.33 -4.56
CA CYS A 78 2.56 -1.20 -4.21
C CYS A 78 2.24 -2.17 -5.38
N ILE A 79 2.18 -1.67 -6.62
CA ILE A 79 1.91 -2.51 -7.79
C ILE A 79 2.99 -3.58 -7.97
N VAL A 80 4.27 -3.22 -7.82
CA VAL A 80 5.39 -4.16 -7.91
C VAL A 80 5.29 -5.22 -6.81
N LEU A 81 5.04 -4.83 -5.56
CA LEU A 81 4.90 -5.75 -4.43
C LEU A 81 3.80 -6.79 -4.67
N ASN A 82 2.61 -6.40 -5.13
CA ASN A 82 1.54 -7.36 -5.42
C ASN A 82 1.91 -8.32 -6.55
N LYS A 83 2.56 -7.84 -7.61
CA LYS A 83 3.00 -8.72 -8.71
C LYS A 83 4.02 -9.75 -8.25
N GLU A 84 4.90 -9.39 -7.32
CA GLU A 84 5.88 -10.31 -6.74
C GLU A 84 5.22 -11.35 -5.83
N ILE A 85 4.22 -10.95 -5.03
CA ILE A 85 3.40 -11.84 -4.21
C ILE A 85 2.62 -12.81 -5.09
N ASP A 86 1.92 -12.31 -6.11
CA ASP A 86 1.16 -13.12 -7.07
C ASP A 86 2.06 -14.10 -7.82
N ARG A 87 3.24 -13.66 -8.24
CA ARG A 87 4.24 -14.56 -8.85
C ARG A 87 4.70 -15.65 -7.89
N HIS A 88 4.89 -15.33 -6.60
CA HIS A 88 5.28 -16.33 -5.60
C HIS A 88 4.21 -17.42 -5.45
N TYR A 89 2.95 -17.02 -5.25
CA TYR A 89 1.85 -17.96 -5.03
C TYR A 89 1.36 -18.67 -6.31
N SER A 90 1.57 -18.10 -7.49
CA SER A 90 1.27 -18.80 -8.77
C SER A 90 2.32 -19.87 -9.12
N LEU A 91 3.57 -19.72 -8.67
CA LEU A 91 4.64 -20.70 -8.89
C LEU A 91 4.70 -21.79 -7.83
N VAL A 92 4.21 -21.52 -6.62
CA VAL A 92 4.10 -22.49 -5.54
C VAL A 92 2.67 -23.02 -5.50
N ARG A 93 2.39 -24.10 -6.24
CA ARG A 93 1.09 -24.80 -6.12
C ARG A 93 1.05 -25.51 -4.77
N ASN A 94 0.15 -25.06 -3.90
CA ASN A 94 -0.25 -25.79 -2.69
C ASN A 94 -1.21 -26.92 -3.04
#